data_AF-A0A3D2SER4-F1
#
_entry.id   AF-A0A3D2SER4-F1
#
_cell.length_a   1.000
_cell.length_b   1.000
_cell.length_c   1.000
_cell.angle_alpha   90.00
_cell.angle_beta   90.00
_cell.angle_gamma   90.00
#
_symmetry.space_group_name_H-M   'P 1'
#
loop_
_entity.id
_entity.type
_entity.pdbx_description
1 polymer ?
#
loop_
_entity_poly.entity_id
_entity_poly.type
_entity_poly.pdbx_seq_one_letter_code
_entity_poly.pdbx_strand_id
1 'polypeptide(L)'
;MRTCSLFLILCLGVSTLLAQDYQKTSSGVKTSQGGIDLELQFITPSVVRVVKAPQGHVYTKESVSVIAKPQKVNFQTTVKDNQIILSSGTIKVCVNTQTGAITYQTSKGETLLTEKATGPKFIDFSDAGVKTYIAYQPFLLDKEEGIYGLGQLQNGKMIQRNMTKNLIQGNVEDVSPFFQSTKGYGLFWDNYSPTLFTDNESETSFRSEVADCID
;
A
#
# COMPACT_ATOMS: atom_id res chain seq x y z
N MET A 1 -23.49 -25.20 67.90
CA MET A 1 -22.62 -25.18 66.72
C MET A 1 -23.40 -25.66 65.50
N ARG A 2 -23.86 -24.76 64.63
CA ARG A 2 -24.32 -25.12 63.28
C ARG A 2 -23.90 -23.98 62.33
N THR A 3 -23.10 -24.37 61.36
CA THR A 3 -22.27 -23.57 60.46
C THR A 3 -23.10 -22.85 59.39
N CYS A 4 -22.81 -21.57 59.18
CA CYS A 4 -23.36 -20.74 58.12
C CYS A 4 -22.44 -20.85 56.89
N SER A 5 -22.93 -21.44 55.80
CA SER A 5 -22.16 -21.58 54.55
C SER A 5 -22.42 -20.40 53.63
N LEU A 6 -21.38 -19.58 53.42
CA LEU A 6 -21.37 -18.46 52.48
C LEU A 6 -21.06 -18.99 51.07
N PHE A 7 -21.98 -18.81 50.12
CA PHE A 7 -21.77 -19.18 48.71
C PHE A 7 -21.19 -17.98 47.95
N LEU A 8 -19.94 -18.09 47.50
CA LEU A 8 -19.26 -17.08 46.68
C LEU A 8 -19.52 -17.41 45.20
N ILE A 9 -20.29 -16.57 44.51
CA ILE A 9 -20.55 -16.69 43.07
C ILE A 9 -19.40 -16.02 42.31
N LEU A 10 -18.59 -16.82 41.62
CA LEU A 10 -17.50 -16.38 40.76
C LEU A 10 -18.06 -16.04 39.36
N CYS A 11 -18.24 -14.75 39.06
CA CYS A 11 -18.61 -14.30 37.72
C CYS A 11 -17.40 -14.42 36.77
N LEU A 12 -17.36 -15.51 35.99
CA LEU A 12 -16.46 -15.66 34.84
C LEU A 12 -16.99 -14.77 33.70
N GLY A 13 -16.38 -13.59 33.54
CA GLY A 13 -16.63 -12.72 32.39
C GLY A 13 -16.09 -13.35 31.11
N VAL A 14 -16.99 -13.76 30.23
CA VAL A 14 -16.65 -14.22 28.87
C VAL A 14 -16.32 -12.97 28.04
N SER A 15 -15.03 -12.65 27.92
CA SER A 15 -14.57 -11.67 26.94
C SER A 15 -14.64 -12.30 25.54
N THR A 16 -15.68 -11.95 24.78
CA THR A 16 -15.71 -12.25 23.34
C THR A 16 -14.58 -11.47 22.67
N LEU A 17 -13.46 -12.16 22.41
CA LEU A 17 -12.43 -11.67 21.48
C LEU A 17 -13.09 -11.57 20.10
N LEU A 18 -13.47 -10.35 19.71
CA LEU A 18 -13.72 -10.07 18.31
C LEU A 18 -12.41 -10.33 17.57
N ALA A 19 -12.41 -11.28 16.65
CA ALA A 19 -11.29 -11.47 15.72
C ALA A 19 -11.06 -10.12 15.03
N GLN A 20 -9.89 -9.52 15.24
CA GLN A 20 -9.52 -8.31 14.52
C GLN A 20 -9.22 -8.70 13.09
N ASP A 21 -9.84 -8.01 12.12
CA ASP A 21 -9.60 -8.20 10.68
C ASP A 21 -8.18 -7.79 10.24
N TYR A 22 -7.30 -7.46 11.21
CA TYR A 22 -5.91 -7.12 10.98
C TYR A 22 -5.05 -7.54 12.17
N GLN A 23 -3.77 -7.75 11.89
CA GLN A 23 -2.72 -7.96 12.88
C GLN A 23 -1.88 -6.68 12.98
N LYS A 24 -1.84 -6.07 14.17
CA LYS A 24 -0.91 -4.97 14.44
C LYS A 24 0.52 -5.48 14.54
N THR A 25 1.46 -4.78 13.90
CA THR A 25 2.91 -5.05 14.00
C THR A 25 3.60 -3.91 14.75
N SER A 26 4.92 -4.02 14.97
CA SER A 26 5.71 -2.95 15.59
C SER A 26 5.83 -1.69 14.71
N SER A 27 5.59 -1.82 13.40
CA SER A 27 5.75 -0.72 12.42
C SER A 27 4.48 -0.43 11.62
N GLY A 28 3.39 -1.18 11.78
CA GLY A 28 2.13 -0.91 11.08
C GLY A 28 1.10 -2.02 11.27
N VAL A 29 0.50 -2.51 10.19
CA VAL A 29 -0.51 -3.59 10.22
C VAL A 29 -0.34 -4.56 9.05
N LYS A 30 -0.80 -5.79 9.26
CA LYS A 30 -1.07 -6.77 8.21
C LYS A 30 -2.56 -7.10 8.20
N THR A 31 -3.15 -7.26 7.02
CA THR A 31 -4.56 -7.64 6.86
C THR A 31 -4.73 -8.38 5.54
N SER A 32 -5.79 -9.19 5.43
CA SER A 32 -6.15 -9.86 4.18
C SER A 32 -7.54 -9.39 3.79
N GLN A 33 -7.66 -8.71 2.66
CA GLN A 33 -8.93 -8.12 2.18
C GLN A 33 -9.10 -8.40 0.70
N GLY A 34 -10.29 -8.87 0.30
CA GLY A 34 -10.61 -9.08 -1.12
C GLY A 34 -9.69 -10.06 -1.86
N GLY A 35 -9.14 -11.07 -1.17
CA GLY A 35 -8.19 -12.04 -1.76
C GLY A 35 -6.76 -11.51 -1.90
N ILE A 36 -6.45 -10.37 -1.28
CA ILE A 36 -5.13 -9.74 -1.28
C ILE A 36 -4.61 -9.68 0.16
N ASP A 37 -3.40 -10.17 0.38
CA ASP A 37 -2.64 -9.90 1.60
C ASP A 37 -2.00 -8.51 1.48
N LEU A 38 -2.22 -7.66 2.48
CA LEU A 38 -1.74 -6.29 2.56
C LEU A 38 -0.89 -6.12 3.83
N GLU A 39 0.30 -5.57 3.66
CA GLU A 39 1.18 -5.14 4.75
C GLU A 39 1.50 -3.65 4.61
N LEU A 40 1.23 -2.90 5.68
CA LEU A 40 1.59 -1.50 5.84
C LEU A 40 2.69 -1.37 6.87
N GLN A 41 3.77 -0.67 6.50
CA GLN A 41 4.90 -0.42 7.39
C GLN A 41 5.29 1.06 7.34
N PHE A 42 5.24 1.74 8.48
CA PHE A 42 5.91 3.03 8.63
C PHE A 42 7.42 2.82 8.59
N ILE A 43 8.09 3.45 7.63
CA ILE A 43 9.55 3.56 7.59
C ILE A 43 9.98 4.74 8.46
N THR A 44 9.26 5.85 8.34
CA THR A 44 9.34 7.05 9.19
C THR A 44 7.91 7.54 9.45
N PRO A 45 7.67 8.58 10.27
CA PRO A 45 6.33 9.14 10.42
C PRO A 45 5.70 9.63 9.12
N SER A 46 6.48 9.98 8.09
CA SER A 46 5.96 10.48 6.80
C SER A 46 6.14 9.52 5.62
N VAL A 47 6.74 8.34 5.83
CA VAL A 47 6.99 7.35 4.78
C VAL A 47 6.34 6.03 5.15
N VAL A 48 5.45 5.55 4.28
CA VAL A 48 4.72 4.29 4.44
C VAL A 48 5.05 3.39 3.27
N ARG A 49 5.58 2.20 3.58
CA ARG A 49 5.74 1.11 2.61
C ARG A 49 4.47 0.28 2.58
N VAL A 50 4.02 -0.07 1.38
CA VAL A 50 2.78 -0.81 1.15
C VAL A 50 3.10 -2.03 0.30
N VAL A 51 3.02 -3.21 0.91
CA VAL A 51 3.25 -4.46 0.19
C VAL A 51 1.92 -5.17 -0.01
N LYS A 52 1.62 -5.59 -1.23
CA LYS A 52 0.43 -6.39 -1.55
C LYS A 52 0.78 -7.62 -2.35
N ALA A 53 0.14 -8.75 -2.05
CA ALA A 53 0.29 -9.98 -2.82
C ALA A 53 -1.05 -10.73 -2.86
N PRO A 54 -1.24 -11.66 -3.82
CA PRO A 54 -2.36 -12.60 -3.77
C PRO A 54 -2.38 -13.33 -2.42
N GLN A 55 -3.55 -13.49 -1.83
CA GLN A 55 -3.69 -14.08 -0.50
C GLN A 55 -3.05 -15.47 -0.42
N GLY A 56 -2.18 -15.66 0.59
CA GLY A 56 -1.46 -16.91 0.80
C GLY A 56 -0.29 -17.15 -0.16
N HIS A 57 0.00 -16.22 -1.08
CA HIS A 57 1.19 -16.30 -1.91
C HIS A 57 2.44 -16.11 -1.06
N VAL A 58 3.37 -17.06 -1.15
CA VAL A 58 4.65 -17.01 -0.43
C VAL A 58 5.70 -16.41 -1.36
N TYR A 59 6.28 -15.30 -0.95
CA TYR A 59 7.32 -14.58 -1.67
C TYR A 59 8.43 -14.13 -0.71
N THR A 60 9.60 -13.81 -1.26
CA THR A 60 10.66 -13.11 -0.53
C THR A 60 10.93 -11.80 -1.25
N LYS A 61 10.77 -10.69 -0.55
CA LYS A 61 11.02 -9.35 -1.10
C LYS A 61 12.21 -8.70 -0.40
N GLU A 62 13.30 -8.58 -1.12
CA GLU A 62 14.44 -7.72 -0.77
C GLU A 62 14.52 -6.59 -1.79
N SER A 63 14.59 -5.36 -1.30
CA SER A 63 14.71 -4.20 -2.18
C SER A 63 16.16 -4.01 -2.61
N VAL A 64 16.41 -3.78 -3.89
CA VAL A 64 17.75 -3.42 -4.41
C VAL A 64 17.99 -1.91 -4.38
N SER A 65 16.96 -1.12 -4.05
CA SER A 65 16.99 0.35 -4.06
C SER A 65 16.76 0.95 -2.68
N VAL A 66 15.85 0.37 -1.87
CA VAL A 66 15.47 0.86 -0.55
C VAL A 66 16.29 0.16 0.53
N ILE A 67 17.33 0.85 1.01
CA ILE A 67 18.16 0.38 2.14
C ILE A 67 17.59 0.77 3.52
N ALA A 68 16.56 1.63 3.54
CA ALA A 68 15.94 2.09 4.76
C ALA A 68 15.16 0.95 5.42
N LYS A 69 15.41 0.71 6.71
CA LYS A 69 14.67 -0.27 7.51
C LYS A 69 13.52 0.43 8.25
N PRO A 70 12.38 -0.27 8.50
CA PRO A 70 11.32 0.28 9.34
C PRO A 70 11.86 0.75 10.69
N GLN A 71 11.69 2.04 11.00
CA GLN A 71 12.04 2.59 12.29
C GLN A 71 10.92 2.37 13.30
N LYS A 72 11.22 2.47 14.59
CA LYS A 72 10.18 2.48 15.62
C LYS A 72 9.40 3.80 15.52
N VAL A 73 8.25 3.74 14.85
CA VAL A 73 7.32 4.87 14.72
C VAL A 73 6.19 4.71 15.73
N ASN A 74 5.90 5.77 16.49
CA ASN A 74 4.70 5.80 17.31
C ASN A 74 3.50 6.06 16.41
N PHE A 75 2.65 5.04 16.23
CA PHE A 75 1.42 5.18 15.47
C PHE A 75 0.22 4.64 16.23
N GLN A 76 -0.93 5.28 16.00
CA GLN A 76 -2.22 4.82 16.48
C GLN A 76 -2.91 4.00 15.39
N THR A 77 -3.71 3.03 15.82
CA THR A 77 -4.57 2.25 14.93
C THR A 77 -5.98 2.28 15.49
N THR A 78 -6.95 2.66 14.66
CA THR A 78 -8.36 2.62 15.01
C THR A 78 -9.14 1.93 13.90
N VAL A 79 -10.24 1.28 14.26
CA VAL A 79 -11.19 0.71 13.29
C VAL A 79 -12.49 1.50 13.41
N LYS A 80 -12.94 2.08 12.30
CA LYS A 80 -14.16 2.89 12.25
C LYS A 80 -14.71 2.92 10.84
N ASP A 81 -16.03 2.90 10.68
CA ASP A 81 -16.71 3.14 9.39
C ASP A 81 -16.18 2.24 8.24
N ASN A 82 -15.95 0.96 8.50
CA ASN A 82 -15.33 -0.01 7.57
C ASN A 82 -13.93 0.37 7.10
N GLN A 83 -13.15 1.04 7.96
CA GLN A 83 -11.77 1.39 7.70
C GLN A 83 -10.87 1.00 8.87
N ILE A 84 -9.69 0.48 8.54
CA ILE A 84 -8.55 0.42 9.45
C ILE A 84 -7.73 1.69 9.21
N ILE A 85 -7.62 2.53 10.23
CA ILE A 85 -6.99 3.84 10.15
C ILE A 85 -5.69 3.80 10.95
N LEU A 86 -4.57 4.05 10.29
CA LEU A 86 -3.24 4.18 10.90
C LEU A 86 -2.85 5.66 10.90
N SER A 87 -2.29 6.16 12.00
CA SER A 87 -1.87 7.56 12.10
C SER A 87 -0.54 7.70 12.83
N SER A 88 0.46 8.27 12.16
CA SER A 88 1.81 8.50 12.71
C SER A 88 2.01 9.90 13.32
N GLY A 89 0.98 10.75 13.28
CA GLY A 89 1.07 12.17 13.60
C GLY A 89 1.39 13.08 12.40
N THR A 90 1.95 12.54 11.32
CA THR A 90 2.23 13.30 10.08
C THR A 90 1.31 12.86 8.93
N ILE A 91 1.16 11.55 8.73
CA ILE A 91 0.30 10.96 7.71
C ILE A 91 -0.75 10.07 8.37
N LYS A 92 -1.93 10.02 7.76
CA LYS A 92 -2.99 9.07 8.06
C LYS A 92 -3.19 8.15 6.86
N VAL A 93 -3.26 6.85 7.10
CA VAL A 93 -3.49 5.82 6.08
C VAL A 93 -4.78 5.09 6.43
N CYS A 94 -5.76 5.15 5.54
CA CYS A 94 -7.08 4.56 5.72
C CYS A 94 -7.24 3.38 4.75
N VAL A 95 -7.31 2.17 5.28
CA VAL A 95 -7.54 0.94 4.51
C VAL A 95 -9.03 0.60 4.57
N ASN A 96 -9.68 0.54 3.43
CA ASN A 96 -11.06 0.06 3.34
C ASN A 96 -11.11 -1.45 3.59
N THR A 97 -11.91 -1.90 4.57
CA THR A 97 -11.99 -3.31 4.97
C THR A 97 -12.84 -4.18 4.04
N GLN A 98 -13.41 -3.63 2.98
CA GLN A 98 -14.17 -4.40 1.98
C GLN A 98 -13.36 -4.58 0.70
N THR A 99 -12.64 -3.54 0.27
CA THR A 99 -11.90 -3.54 -1.00
C THR A 99 -10.39 -3.63 -0.84
N GLY A 100 -9.86 -3.40 0.36
CA GLY A 100 -8.42 -3.26 0.61
C GLY A 100 -7.80 -1.98 0.03
N ALA A 101 -8.60 -1.13 -0.62
CA ALA A 101 -8.14 0.12 -1.21
C ALA A 101 -7.70 1.11 -0.12
N ILE A 102 -6.61 1.82 -0.40
CA ILE A 102 -5.98 2.72 0.56
C ILE A 102 -6.20 4.16 0.15
N THR A 103 -6.54 5.01 1.11
CA THR A 103 -6.44 6.47 0.95
C THR A 103 -5.46 7.05 1.97
N TYR A 104 -4.60 7.93 1.46
CA TYR A 104 -3.52 8.57 2.18
C TYR A 104 -3.89 10.03 2.43
N GLN A 105 -3.74 10.50 3.66
CA GLN A 105 -4.14 11.84 4.05
C GLN A 105 -3.07 12.52 4.91
N THR A 106 -3.04 13.84 4.88
CA THR A 106 -2.29 14.62 5.87
C THR A 106 -2.88 14.41 7.27
N SER A 107 -2.15 14.79 8.32
CA SER A 107 -2.66 14.76 9.69
C SER A 107 -3.91 15.65 9.89
N LYS A 108 -4.13 16.63 9.01
CA LYS A 108 -5.31 17.51 8.99
C LYS A 108 -6.50 16.89 8.26
N GLY A 109 -6.33 15.74 7.60
CA GLY A 109 -7.39 15.03 6.87
C GLY A 109 -7.51 15.41 5.40
N GLU A 110 -6.59 16.19 4.85
CA GLU A 110 -6.55 16.48 3.41
C GLU A 110 -6.07 15.24 2.65
N THR A 111 -6.83 14.80 1.64
CA THR A 111 -6.47 13.63 0.84
C THR A 111 -5.26 13.94 -0.04
N LEU A 112 -4.21 13.11 0.08
CA LEU A 112 -3.01 13.16 -0.76
C LEU A 112 -3.19 12.28 -2.00
N LEU A 113 -3.46 10.99 -1.78
CA LEU A 113 -3.57 9.96 -2.82
C LEU A 113 -4.68 8.98 -2.46
N THR A 114 -5.39 8.45 -3.44
CA THR A 114 -6.38 7.39 -3.24
C THR A 114 -6.17 6.28 -4.26
N GLU A 115 -6.23 5.03 -3.82
CA GLU A 115 -6.27 3.88 -4.72
C GLU A 115 -7.65 3.69 -5.33
N LYS A 116 -7.74 3.19 -6.55
CA LYS A 116 -9.06 2.86 -7.14
C LYS A 116 -9.69 1.69 -6.40
N ALA A 117 -11.01 1.79 -6.18
CA ALA A 117 -11.80 0.75 -5.53
C ALA A 117 -11.79 -0.59 -6.25
N THR A 118 -11.47 -0.61 -7.56
CA THR A 118 -11.25 -1.84 -8.32
C THR A 118 -10.06 -2.65 -7.82
N GLY A 119 -9.18 -2.04 -7.03
CA GLY A 119 -8.06 -2.69 -6.37
C GLY A 119 -6.91 -3.07 -7.31
N PRO A 120 -5.84 -3.66 -6.76
CA PRO A 120 -4.77 -4.23 -7.55
C PRO A 120 -5.25 -5.46 -8.35
N LYS A 121 -4.50 -5.81 -9.39
CA LYS A 121 -4.68 -7.06 -10.12
C LYS A 121 -3.37 -7.81 -10.23
N PHE A 122 -3.45 -9.12 -10.09
CA PHE A 122 -2.35 -10.05 -10.31
C PHE A 122 -2.80 -11.06 -11.36
N ILE A 123 -2.08 -11.14 -12.47
CA ILE A 123 -2.34 -12.12 -13.54
C ILE A 123 -1.22 -13.15 -13.46
N ASP A 124 -1.57 -14.39 -13.18
CA ASP A 124 -0.60 -15.48 -13.02
C ASP A 124 0.03 -15.85 -14.36
N PHE A 125 1.34 -16.07 -14.34
CA PHE A 125 2.04 -16.67 -15.48
C PHE A 125 3.32 -17.37 -15.02
N SER A 126 4.00 -17.99 -15.97
CA SER A 126 5.29 -18.64 -15.76
C SER A 126 6.37 -17.88 -16.53
N ASP A 127 7.29 -17.24 -15.83
CA ASP A 127 8.50 -16.65 -16.39
C ASP A 127 9.63 -17.67 -16.37
N ALA A 128 9.99 -18.22 -17.54
CA ALA A 128 11.03 -19.24 -17.68
C ALA A 128 10.92 -20.44 -16.70
N GLY A 129 9.70 -20.83 -16.32
CA GLY A 129 9.41 -21.93 -15.38
C GLY A 129 9.23 -21.51 -13.93
N VAL A 130 9.40 -20.22 -13.61
CA VAL A 130 9.13 -19.64 -12.29
C VAL A 130 7.72 -19.05 -12.28
N LYS A 131 6.87 -19.49 -11.35
CA LYS A 131 5.54 -18.90 -11.18
C LYS A 131 5.67 -17.50 -10.61
N THR A 132 5.01 -16.54 -11.25
CA THR A 132 5.01 -15.13 -10.83
C THR A 132 3.76 -14.44 -11.40
N TYR A 133 3.67 -13.11 -11.29
CA TYR A 133 2.52 -12.34 -11.71
C TYR A 133 2.89 -11.12 -12.55
N ILE A 134 2.00 -10.76 -13.47
CA ILE A 134 1.89 -9.37 -13.90
C ILE A 134 1.13 -8.64 -12.79
N ALA A 135 1.78 -7.67 -12.15
CA ALA A 135 1.21 -6.91 -11.04
C ALA A 135 0.77 -5.52 -11.49
N TYR A 136 -0.46 -5.14 -11.18
CA TYR A 136 -1.07 -3.88 -11.57
C TYR A 136 -1.68 -3.18 -10.36
N GLN A 137 -1.38 -1.89 -10.17
CA GLN A 137 -1.96 -1.06 -9.12
C GLN A 137 -2.50 0.26 -9.70
N PRO A 138 -3.81 0.49 -9.57
CA PRO A 138 -4.44 1.75 -9.97
C PRO A 138 -4.63 2.75 -8.81
N PHE A 139 -4.52 4.03 -9.16
CA PHE A 139 -4.68 5.19 -8.30
C PHE A 139 -5.61 6.23 -8.96
N LEU A 140 -6.14 7.12 -8.14
CA LEU A 140 -6.90 8.31 -8.53
C LEU A 140 -6.10 9.55 -8.13
N LEU A 141 -5.81 10.39 -9.13
CA LEU A 141 -5.24 11.71 -8.94
C LEU A 141 -6.29 12.78 -9.21
N ASP A 142 -6.14 13.93 -8.58
CA ASP A 142 -7.03 15.06 -8.86
C ASP A 142 -6.79 15.58 -10.29
N LYS A 143 -7.84 16.15 -10.90
CA LYS A 143 -7.80 16.60 -12.29
C LYS A 143 -6.64 17.58 -12.56
N GLU A 144 -6.41 18.50 -11.63
CA GLU A 144 -5.40 19.56 -11.73
C GLU A 144 -4.07 19.20 -11.04
N GLU A 145 -3.90 17.94 -10.62
CA GLU A 145 -2.71 17.47 -9.92
C GLU A 145 -1.50 17.36 -10.87
N GLY A 146 -0.41 18.06 -10.58
CA GLY A 146 0.83 17.89 -11.35
C GLY A 146 1.65 16.74 -10.78
N ILE A 147 2.15 15.84 -11.62
CA ILE A 147 3.15 14.84 -11.24
C ILE A 147 4.41 14.97 -12.09
N TYR A 148 5.57 14.81 -11.45
CA TYR A 148 6.90 15.00 -12.05
C TYR A 148 7.83 13.85 -11.65
N GLY A 149 8.76 13.47 -12.52
CA GLY A 149 9.70 12.38 -12.27
C GLY A 149 9.64 11.35 -13.40
N LEU A 150 9.55 10.07 -13.03
CA LEU A 150 9.66 8.89 -13.90
C LEU A 150 11.04 8.66 -14.52
N GLY A 151 12.03 9.48 -14.13
CA GLY A 151 13.40 9.45 -14.64
C GLY A 151 13.67 10.51 -15.71
N GLN A 152 14.66 10.26 -16.55
CA GLN A 152 15.01 11.06 -17.71
C GLN A 152 14.26 10.54 -18.94
N LEU A 153 13.27 11.30 -19.40
CA LEU A 153 12.42 10.93 -20.54
C LEU A 153 12.67 11.85 -21.74
N GLN A 154 12.70 11.29 -22.95
CA GLN A 154 12.84 12.03 -24.21
C GLN A 154 11.48 12.34 -24.84
N ASN A 155 10.55 12.84 -24.01
CA ASN A 155 9.17 13.12 -24.43
C ASN A 155 8.83 14.62 -24.49
N GLY A 156 9.78 15.51 -24.16
CA GLY A 156 9.58 16.95 -24.12
C GLY A 156 8.56 17.43 -23.08
N LYS A 157 8.17 16.56 -22.13
CA LYS A 157 7.18 16.86 -21.10
C LYS A 157 7.84 16.99 -19.73
N MET A 158 7.57 18.09 -19.05
CA MET A 158 7.93 18.23 -17.63
C MET A 158 6.90 17.53 -16.73
N ILE A 159 5.61 17.80 -16.98
CA ILE A 159 4.48 17.18 -16.29
C ILE A 159 4.17 15.81 -16.91
N GLN A 160 4.10 14.75 -16.08
CA GLN A 160 3.88 13.37 -16.52
C GLN A 160 2.40 12.95 -16.46
N ARG A 161 1.49 13.86 -16.83
CA ARG A 161 0.05 13.61 -16.92
C ARG A 161 -0.38 13.21 -18.33
N ASN A 162 -1.49 12.49 -18.45
CA ASN A 162 -2.13 12.08 -19.70
C ASN A 162 -1.15 11.43 -20.68
N MET A 163 -0.48 10.38 -20.22
CA MET A 163 0.51 9.65 -21.00
C MET A 163 0.57 8.19 -20.62
N THR A 164 1.03 7.38 -21.57
CA THR A 164 1.44 6.00 -21.32
C THR A 164 2.91 5.87 -21.68
N LYS A 165 3.70 5.31 -20.76
CA LYS A 165 5.14 5.12 -20.94
C LYS A 165 5.53 3.75 -20.42
N ASN A 166 6.15 2.95 -21.28
CA ASN A 166 6.83 1.75 -20.82
C ASN A 166 8.18 2.16 -20.22
N LEU A 167 8.34 1.95 -18.92
CA LEU A 167 9.54 2.27 -18.18
C LEU A 167 10.54 1.13 -18.39
N ILE A 168 11.36 1.27 -19.42
CA ILE A 168 12.48 0.38 -19.76
C ILE A 168 13.71 1.24 -20.00
N GLN A 169 14.85 0.82 -19.47
CA GLN A 169 16.11 1.50 -19.67
C GLN A 169 16.51 1.50 -21.15
N GLY A 170 17.01 2.62 -21.64
CA GLY A 170 17.47 2.77 -23.01
C GLY A 170 18.65 3.71 -23.11
N ASN A 171 19.26 3.82 -24.29
CA ASN A 171 20.45 4.65 -24.49
C ASN A 171 20.24 6.15 -24.17
N VAL A 172 19.02 6.65 -24.40
CA VAL A 172 18.69 8.08 -24.23
C VAL A 172 17.69 8.36 -23.11
N GLU A 173 17.18 7.31 -22.47
CA GLU A 173 16.18 7.37 -21.41
C GLU A 173 16.60 6.48 -20.24
N ASP A 174 16.74 7.12 -19.09
CA ASP A 174 17.02 6.46 -17.81
C ASP A 174 15.77 6.56 -16.95
N VAL A 175 15.02 5.47 -16.87
CA VAL A 175 13.73 5.47 -16.17
C VAL A 175 13.91 5.18 -14.69
N SER A 176 13.11 5.83 -13.86
CA SER A 176 13.03 5.57 -12.42
C SER A 176 11.56 5.64 -12.02
N PRO A 177 10.94 4.55 -11.51
CA PRO A 177 9.51 4.48 -11.25
C PRO A 177 9.15 5.22 -9.94
N PHE A 178 9.43 6.51 -9.93
CA PHE A 178 9.17 7.46 -8.85
C PHE A 178 8.53 8.71 -9.44
N PHE A 179 7.47 9.21 -8.82
CA PHE A 179 6.99 10.57 -9.10
C PHE A 179 6.74 11.35 -7.81
N GLN A 180 6.83 12.67 -7.93
CA GLN A 180 6.39 13.64 -6.94
C GLN A 180 5.15 14.37 -7.43
N SER A 181 4.18 14.58 -6.54
CA SER A 181 2.96 15.32 -6.79
C SER A 181 3.03 16.74 -6.26
N THR A 182 2.33 17.68 -6.92
CA THR A 182 2.10 19.05 -6.42
C THR A 182 1.33 19.09 -5.10
N LYS A 183 0.67 18.00 -4.70
CA LYS A 183 0.01 17.85 -3.39
C LYS A 183 0.98 17.56 -2.24
N GLY A 184 2.28 17.47 -2.52
CA GLY A 184 3.32 17.35 -1.50
C GLY A 184 3.61 15.92 -1.04
N TYR A 185 3.29 14.91 -1.86
CA TYR A 185 3.70 13.52 -1.64
C TYR A 185 4.54 13.01 -2.82
N GLY A 186 5.25 11.91 -2.60
CA GLY A 186 5.87 11.13 -3.66
C GLY A 186 5.44 9.67 -3.58
N LEU A 187 5.47 8.99 -4.72
CA LEU A 187 5.20 7.56 -4.83
C LEU A 187 6.40 6.90 -5.50
N PHE A 188 6.98 5.93 -4.82
CA PHE A 188 8.00 5.06 -5.36
C PHE A 188 7.40 3.68 -5.59
N TRP A 189 7.63 3.11 -6.77
CA TRP A 189 7.17 1.78 -7.15
C TRP A 189 8.38 0.85 -7.23
N ASP A 190 8.54 0.01 -6.21
CA ASP A 190 9.74 -0.80 -5.99
C ASP A 190 9.66 -2.14 -6.73
N ASN A 191 9.49 -2.10 -8.05
CA ASN A 191 9.53 -3.28 -8.93
C ASN A 191 10.48 -3.06 -10.11
N TYR A 192 11.25 -4.10 -10.45
CA TYR A 192 12.42 -3.99 -11.32
C TYR A 192 12.22 -4.51 -12.74
N SER A 193 11.11 -5.18 -13.00
CA SER A 193 10.75 -5.57 -14.36
C SER A 193 10.37 -4.32 -15.19
N PRO A 194 10.33 -4.44 -16.53
CA PRO A 194 9.60 -3.49 -17.36
C PRO A 194 8.24 -3.15 -16.74
N THR A 195 7.95 -1.86 -16.66
CA THR A 195 6.77 -1.36 -15.96
C THR A 195 6.04 -0.36 -16.85
N LEU A 196 4.79 -0.67 -17.20
CA LEU A 196 3.94 0.27 -17.91
C LEU A 196 3.36 1.26 -16.90
N PHE A 197 3.74 2.53 -17.04
CA PHE A 197 3.07 3.66 -16.40
C PHE A 197 1.97 4.19 -17.31
N THR A 198 0.77 4.37 -16.79
CA THR A 198 -0.34 4.99 -17.49
C THR A 198 -0.97 6.06 -16.60
N ASP A 199 -1.16 7.26 -17.16
CA ASP A 199 -1.98 8.31 -16.57
C ASP A 199 -2.99 8.80 -17.62
N ASN A 200 -4.27 8.86 -17.24
CA ASN A 200 -5.37 9.37 -18.06
C ASN A 200 -6.50 9.87 -17.16
N GLU A 201 -7.62 10.29 -17.75
CA GLU A 201 -8.79 10.82 -17.03
C GLU A 201 -9.40 9.85 -16.00
N SER A 202 -9.22 8.53 -16.19
CA SER A 202 -9.82 7.49 -15.35
C SER A 202 -8.90 6.96 -14.25
N GLU A 203 -7.58 7.07 -14.40
CA GLU A 203 -6.58 6.56 -13.45
C GLU A 203 -5.15 6.99 -13.73
N THR A 204 -4.33 6.83 -12.70
CA THR A 204 -2.88 6.64 -12.79
C THR A 204 -2.55 5.22 -12.36
N SER A 205 -1.73 4.47 -13.09
CA SER A 205 -1.40 3.09 -12.73
C SER A 205 0.04 2.72 -13.10
N PHE A 206 0.55 1.76 -12.33
CA PHE A 206 1.77 1.01 -12.66
C PHE A 206 1.39 -0.45 -12.93
N ARG A 207 1.98 -1.03 -13.97
CA ARG A 207 1.89 -2.44 -14.28
C ARG A 207 3.26 -3.03 -14.57
N SER A 208 3.79 -3.82 -13.64
CA SER A 208 5.03 -4.56 -13.82
C SER A 208 4.76 -5.90 -14.53
N GLU A 209 5.59 -6.21 -15.53
CA GLU A 209 5.48 -7.46 -16.30
C GLU A 209 5.86 -8.70 -15.48
N VAL A 210 6.76 -8.57 -14.50
CA VAL A 210 7.19 -9.65 -13.61
C VAL A 210 7.28 -9.12 -12.17
N ALA A 211 6.41 -9.60 -11.29
CA ALA A 211 6.39 -9.17 -9.88
C ALA A 211 5.66 -10.19 -8.99
N ASP A 212 6.34 -10.69 -7.95
CA ASP A 212 5.73 -11.56 -6.95
C ASP A 212 4.81 -10.81 -5.97
N CYS A 213 5.01 -9.49 -5.85
CA CYS A 213 4.21 -8.58 -5.05
C CYS A 213 4.23 -7.16 -5.62
N ILE A 214 3.23 -6.37 -5.24
CA ILE A 214 3.27 -4.91 -5.33
C ILE A 214 4.04 -4.39 -4.12
N ASP A 215 4.95 -3.44 -4.34
CA ASP A 215 5.76 -2.75 -3.33
C ASP A 215 6.07 -1.33 -3.81
#